data_AF-A0A8S1ERT0-F1
#
_entry.id   AF-A0A8S1ERT0-F1
#
_cell.length_a   1.000
_cell.length_b   1.000
_cell.length_c   1.000
_cell.angle_alpha   90.00
_cell.angle_beta   90.00
_cell.angle_gamma   90.00
#
_symmetry.space_group_name_H-M   'P 1'
#
loop_
_entity.id
_entity.type
_entity.pdbx_description
1 polymer ?
#
loop_
_entity_poly.entity_id
_entity_poly.type
_entity_poly.pdbx_seq_one_letter_code
_entity_poly.pdbx_strand_id
1 'polypeptide(L)'
;MAENLPEEVKQKLQNFDNTLTALEKAVDSVIKGGVDKHYERNAHEMALVDTMAMFIMDSLLWTTHGLRGELPEKNEELLIDLNRTKRLAGEMKEVNLRQEAPRVNSQAATNFVRNALWEPKEKE
;
A
#
# COMPACT_ATOMS: atom_id res chain seq x y z
N MET A 1 22.95 -38.17 -0.13
CA MET A 1 23.13 -37.36 -1.35
C MET A 1 23.13 -35.85 -1.08
N ALA A 2 23.38 -35.38 0.15
CA ALA A 2 23.33 -33.95 0.50
C ALA A 2 24.72 -33.30 0.73
N GLU A 3 25.81 -34.03 0.51
CA GLU A 3 27.10 -33.68 1.13
C GLU A 3 28.00 -32.72 0.34
N ASN A 4 27.60 -32.13 -0.79
CA ASN A 4 28.42 -31.08 -1.43
C ASN A 4 27.57 -30.03 -2.16
N LEU A 5 26.58 -29.43 -1.48
CA LEU A 5 25.99 -28.19 -1.99
C LEU A 5 27.05 -27.07 -1.91
N PRO A 6 27.27 -26.26 -2.97
CA PRO A 6 28.19 -25.14 -2.90
C PRO A 6 27.82 -24.20 -1.75
N GLU A 7 28.83 -23.64 -1.09
CA GLU A 7 28.61 -22.82 0.12
C GLU A 7 27.74 -21.59 -0.17
N GLU A 8 27.88 -21.00 -1.36
CA GLU A 8 27.01 -19.92 -1.83
C GLU A 8 25.53 -20.31 -1.87
N VAL A 9 25.23 -21.54 -2.30
CA VAL A 9 23.85 -22.03 -2.37
C VAL A 9 23.29 -22.25 -0.97
N LYS A 10 24.11 -22.79 -0.05
CA LYS A 10 23.70 -22.94 1.36
C LYS A 10 23.38 -21.58 1.98
N GLN A 11 24.22 -20.58 1.76
CA GLN A 11 23.98 -19.22 2.26
C GLN A 11 22.70 -18.61 1.68
N LYS A 12 22.46 -18.76 0.37
CA LYS A 12 21.21 -18.30 -0.26
C LYS A 12 19.97 -18.99 0.33
N LEU A 13 20.03 -20.29 0.55
CA LEU A 13 18.93 -21.05 1.16
C LEU A 13 18.70 -20.65 2.62
N GLN A 14 19.77 -20.44 3.40
CA GLN A 14 19.66 -19.98 4.78
C GLN A 14 19.06 -18.56 4.85
N ASN A 15 19.49 -17.67 3.96
CA ASN A 15 18.90 -16.33 3.85
C ASN A 15 17.42 -16.40 3.49
N PHE A 16 17.07 -17.26 2.53
CA PHE A 16 15.68 -17.47 2.14
C PHE A 16 14.82 -17.96 3.31
N ASP A 17 15.27 -18.98 4.03
CA ASP A 17 14.58 -19.52 5.23
C ASP A 17 14.40 -18.46 6.33
N ASN A 18 15.45 -17.68 6.61
CA ASN A 18 15.39 -16.57 7.56
C ASN A 18 14.36 -15.51 7.13
N THR A 19 14.34 -15.15 5.85
CA THR A 19 13.38 -14.17 5.32
C THR A 19 11.95 -14.70 5.35
N LEU A 20 11.75 -15.99 5.06
CA LEU A 20 10.44 -16.63 5.11
C LEU A 20 9.91 -16.66 6.55
N THR A 21 10.74 -17.06 7.50
CA THR A 21 10.41 -17.04 8.94
C THR A 21 10.06 -15.63 9.42
N ALA A 22 10.77 -14.60 8.96
CA ALA A 22 10.47 -13.22 9.30
C ALA A 22 9.13 -12.76 8.71
N LEU A 23 8.84 -13.15 7.46
CA LEU A 23 7.58 -12.86 6.81
C LEU A 23 6.40 -13.53 7.52
N GLU A 24 6.53 -14.82 7.85
CA GLU A 24 5.50 -15.55 8.60
C GLU A 24 5.19 -14.85 9.92
N LYS A 25 6.21 -14.45 10.69
CA LYS A 25 6.01 -13.70 11.94
C LYS A 25 5.31 -12.36 11.73
N ALA A 26 5.64 -11.64 10.65
CA ALA A 26 5.02 -10.35 10.35
C ALA A 26 3.52 -10.49 10.02
N VAL A 27 3.17 -11.53 9.25
CA VAL A 27 1.80 -11.75 8.77
C VAL A 27 0.95 -12.54 9.78
N ASP A 28 1.55 -13.25 10.73
CA ASP A 28 0.88 -14.07 11.75
C ASP A 28 -0.20 -13.29 12.52
N SER A 29 0.09 -12.04 12.91
CA SER A 29 -0.87 -11.17 13.59
C SER A 29 -2.10 -10.83 12.74
N VAL A 30 -1.91 -10.71 11.42
CA VAL A 30 -2.97 -10.41 10.45
C VAL A 30 -3.82 -11.66 10.21
N ILE A 31 -3.19 -12.82 10.03
CA ILE A 31 -3.89 -14.11 9.82
C ILE A 31 -4.72 -14.49 11.05
N LYS A 32 -4.12 -14.41 12.25
CA LYS A 32 -4.81 -14.75 13.51
C LYS A 32 -5.90 -13.75 13.89
N GLY A 33 -5.78 -12.50 13.44
CA GLY A 33 -6.74 -11.43 13.73
C GLY A 33 -8.12 -11.65 13.10
N GLY A 34 -8.22 -12.54 12.11
CA GLY A 34 -9.44 -12.78 11.35
C GLY A 34 -9.81 -11.61 10.43
N VAL A 35 -10.75 -11.86 9.53
CA VAL A 35 -11.22 -10.84 8.57
C VAL A 35 -12.21 -9.87 9.23
N ASP A 36 -12.83 -10.23 10.35
CA ASP A 36 -13.86 -9.39 10.98
C ASP A 36 -13.36 -7.99 11.36
N LYS A 37 -12.13 -7.92 11.91
CA LYS A 37 -11.47 -6.63 12.23
C LYS A 37 -11.26 -5.75 11.00
N HIS A 38 -11.20 -6.33 9.80
CA HIS A 38 -11.10 -5.58 8.55
C HIS A 38 -12.34 -4.72 8.32
N TYR A 39 -13.53 -5.25 8.61
CA TYR A 39 -14.80 -4.55 8.40
C TYR A 39 -15.14 -3.53 9.49
N GLU A 40 -14.39 -3.51 10.59
CA GLU A 40 -14.53 -2.50 11.67
C GLU A 40 -13.79 -1.18 11.35
N ARG A 41 -12.90 -1.18 10.34
CA ARG A 41 -12.09 -0.03 9.94
C ARG A 41 -12.91 1.01 9.18
N ASN A 42 -12.43 2.25 9.15
CA ASN A 42 -13.03 3.24 8.25
C ASN A 42 -12.67 2.92 6.78
N ALA A 43 -13.42 3.47 5.83
CA ALA A 43 -13.24 3.17 4.40
C ALA A 43 -11.81 3.44 3.89
N HIS A 44 -11.14 4.44 4.46
CA HIS A 44 -9.76 4.79 4.08
C HIS A 44 -8.74 3.77 4.60
N GLU A 45 -8.87 3.36 5.85
CA GLU A 45 -8.06 2.32 6.49
C GLU A 45 -8.26 0.95 5.83
N MET A 46 -9.50 0.61 5.46
CA MET A 46 -9.79 -0.60 4.68
C MET A 46 -9.03 -0.59 3.36
N ALA A 47 -9.12 0.50 2.59
CA ALA A 47 -8.43 0.62 1.32
C ALA A 47 -6.91 0.51 1.44
N LEU A 48 -6.32 1.04 2.53
CA LEU A 48 -4.88 0.88 2.82
C LEU A 48 -4.52 -0.60 3.05
N VAL A 49 -5.29 -1.29 3.89
CA VAL A 49 -5.07 -2.72 4.19
C VAL A 49 -5.25 -3.57 2.94
N ASP A 50 -6.28 -3.33 2.14
CA ASP A 50 -6.55 -4.07 0.91
C ASP A 50 -5.43 -3.88 -0.12
N THR A 51 -4.98 -2.64 -0.31
CA THR A 51 -3.88 -2.33 -1.23
C THR A 51 -2.58 -3.01 -0.78
N MET A 52 -2.32 -3.03 0.53
CA MET A 52 -1.17 -3.75 1.11
C MET A 52 -1.30 -5.27 0.92
N ALA A 53 -2.48 -5.83 1.14
CA ALA A 53 -2.74 -7.26 0.97
C ALA A 53 -2.54 -7.70 -0.49
N MET A 54 -3.03 -6.91 -1.45
CA MET A 54 -2.79 -7.14 -2.88
C MET A 54 -1.28 -7.19 -3.19
N PHE A 55 -0.52 -6.21 -2.71
CA PHE A 55 0.94 -6.19 -2.92
C PHE A 55 1.66 -7.41 -2.33
N ILE A 56 1.27 -7.85 -1.13
CA ILE A 56 1.85 -9.04 -0.50
C ILE A 56 1.54 -10.28 -1.33
N MET A 57 0.29 -10.43 -1.79
CA MET A 57 -0.13 -11.57 -2.62
C MET A 57 0.61 -11.63 -3.95
N ASP A 58 0.71 -10.50 -4.67
CA ASP A 58 1.46 -10.41 -5.94
C ASP A 58 2.94 -10.80 -5.74
N SER A 59 3.55 -10.30 -4.66
CA SER A 59 4.96 -10.56 -4.33
C SER A 59 5.22 -12.03 -3.96
N LEU A 60 4.29 -12.65 -3.22
CA LEU A 60 4.34 -14.07 -2.90
C LEU A 60 4.16 -14.93 -4.14
N LEU A 61 3.26 -14.55 -5.04
CA LEU A 61 3.06 -15.26 -6.30
C LEU A 61 4.32 -15.18 -7.17
N TRP A 62 4.93 -13.99 -7.28
CA TRP A 62 6.23 -13.80 -7.94
C TRP A 62 7.32 -14.72 -7.39
N THR A 63 7.43 -14.78 -6.06
CA THR A 63 8.41 -15.64 -5.38
C THR A 63 8.14 -17.12 -5.66
N THR A 64 6.87 -17.52 -5.67
CA THR A 64 6.45 -18.91 -5.94
C THR A 64 6.80 -19.34 -7.38
N HIS A 65 6.60 -18.48 -8.37
CA HIS A 65 7.05 -18.74 -9.75
C HIS A 65 8.57 -18.93 -9.81
N GLY A 66 9.33 -18.04 -9.15
CA GLY A 66 10.78 -18.16 -9.07
C GLY A 66 11.26 -19.48 -8.45
N LEU A 67 10.58 -19.95 -7.39
CA LEU A 67 10.88 -21.24 -6.75
C LEU A 67 10.58 -22.45 -7.64
N ARG A 68 9.61 -22.34 -8.55
CA ARG A 68 9.28 -23.37 -9.54
C ARG A 68 10.22 -23.37 -10.74
N GLY A 69 11.18 -22.44 -10.80
CA GLY A 69 12.05 -22.24 -11.95
C GLY A 69 11.34 -21.59 -13.14
N GLU A 70 10.15 -21.04 -12.92
CA GLU A 70 9.40 -20.27 -13.90
C GLU A 70 9.87 -18.81 -13.86
N LEU A 71 9.73 -18.11 -15.00
CA LEU A 71 10.03 -16.68 -15.08
C LEU A 71 8.75 -15.90 -14.74
N PRO A 72 8.69 -15.20 -13.60
CA PRO A 72 7.48 -14.47 -13.19
C PRO A 72 7.09 -13.39 -14.21
N GLU A 73 8.08 -12.80 -14.89
CA GLU A 73 7.92 -11.81 -15.97
C GLU A 73 7.15 -12.34 -17.19
N LYS A 74 7.04 -13.66 -17.34
CA LYS A 74 6.26 -14.28 -18.43
C LYS A 74 4.80 -14.52 -18.05
N ASN A 75 4.43 -14.32 -16.78
CA ASN A 75 3.05 -14.46 -16.34
C ASN A 75 2.31 -13.12 -16.56
N GLU A 76 1.55 -13.04 -17.66
CA GLU A 76 0.79 -11.84 -18.02
C GLU A 76 -0.25 -11.45 -16.96
N GLU A 77 -0.90 -12.44 -16.33
CA GLU A 77 -1.90 -12.20 -15.28
C GLU A 77 -1.26 -11.55 -14.04
N LEU A 78 -0.11 -12.07 -13.61
CA LEU A 78 0.65 -11.49 -12.50
C LEU A 78 1.14 -10.07 -12.81
N LEU A 79 1.54 -9.80 -14.06
CA LEU A 79 1.92 -8.44 -14.46
C LEU A 79 0.73 -7.48 -14.48
N ILE A 80 -0.47 -7.95 -14.87
CA ILE A 80 -1.70 -7.15 -14.80
C ILE A 80 -1.99 -6.78 -13.34
N ASP A 81 -1.94 -7.75 -12.43
CA ASP A 81 -2.22 -7.52 -11.01
C ASP A 81 -1.17 -6.61 -10.36
N LEU A 82 0.12 -6.80 -10.65
CA LEU A 82 1.19 -5.90 -10.19
C LEU A 82 0.96 -4.45 -10.65
N ASN A 83 0.56 -4.26 -11.91
CA ASN A 83 0.26 -2.93 -12.44
C ASN A 83 -0.98 -2.32 -11.77
N ARG A 84 -2.00 -3.13 -11.48
CA ARG A 84 -3.19 -2.72 -10.74
C ARG A 84 -2.83 -2.30 -9.31
N THR A 85 -2.05 -3.10 -8.60
CA THR A 85 -1.56 -2.80 -7.25
C THR A 85 -0.76 -1.51 -7.24
N LYS A 86 0.15 -1.32 -8.20
CA LYS A 86 0.95 -0.09 -8.33
C LYS A 86 0.08 1.15 -8.56
N ARG A 87 -0.96 1.05 -9.40
CA ARG A 87 -1.91 2.14 -9.63
C ARG A 87 -2.65 2.51 -8.35
N LEU A 88 -3.23 1.52 -7.66
CA LEU A 88 -3.97 1.74 -6.41
C LEU A 88 -3.08 2.33 -5.31
N ALA A 89 -1.85 1.86 -5.17
CA ALA A 89 -0.89 2.44 -4.24
C ALA A 89 -0.56 3.91 -4.55
N GLY A 90 -0.47 4.27 -5.84
CA GLY A 90 -0.32 5.65 -6.29
C GLY A 90 -1.52 6.53 -5.92
N GLU A 91 -2.72 6.06 -6.22
CA GLU A 91 -3.97 6.75 -5.87
C GLU A 91 -4.10 6.96 -4.35
N MET A 92 -3.78 5.93 -3.54
CA MET A 92 -3.80 6.02 -2.08
C MET A 92 -2.79 7.05 -1.55
N LYS A 93 -1.61 7.15 -2.16
CA LYS A 93 -0.62 8.16 -1.80
C LYS A 93 -1.14 9.58 -2.06
N GLU A 94 -1.86 9.80 -3.17
CA GLU A 94 -2.48 11.09 -3.45
C GLU A 94 -3.60 11.42 -2.45
N VAL A 95 -4.43 10.43 -2.08
CA VAL A 95 -5.48 10.60 -1.07
C VAL A 95 -4.87 11.00 0.28
N ASN A 96 -3.82 10.32 0.72
CA ASN A 96 -3.11 10.64 1.96
C ASN A 96 -2.56 12.07 1.93
N LEU A 97 -1.90 12.45 0.83
CA LEU A 97 -1.35 13.79 0.67
C LEU A 97 -2.44 14.88 0.73
N ARG A 98 -3.62 14.61 0.16
CA ARG A 98 -4.76 15.53 0.23
C ARG A 98 -5.34 15.68 1.64
N GLN A 99 -5.26 14.64 2.47
CA GLN A 99 -5.71 14.74 3.86
C GLN A 99 -4.80 15.66 4.68
N GLU A 100 -3.50 15.64 4.40
CA GLU A 100 -2.48 16.46 5.05
C GLU A 100 -2.36 17.87 4.46
N ALA A 101 -2.97 18.11 3.29
CA ALA A 101 -2.87 19.39 2.59
C ALA A 101 -3.47 20.55 3.42
N PRO A 102 -2.83 21.73 3.45
CA PRO A 102 -3.38 22.92 4.09
C PRO A 102 -4.77 23.24 3.52
N ARG A 103 -5.77 23.33 4.38
CA ARG A 103 -7.13 23.70 3.98
C ARG A 103 -7.31 25.20 4.05
N VAL A 104 -7.87 25.80 2.99
CA VAL A 104 -8.26 27.21 3.02
C VAL A 104 -9.36 27.39 4.06
N ASN A 105 -9.19 28.36 4.96
CA ASN A 105 -10.24 28.75 5.88
C ASN A 105 -11.35 29.45 5.09
N SER A 106 -12.39 28.69 4.73
CA SER A 106 -13.51 29.18 3.92
C SER A 106 -14.18 30.40 4.54
N GLN A 107 -14.34 30.41 5.86
CA GLN A 107 -14.92 31.54 6.58
C GLN A 107 -14.08 32.81 6.42
N ALA A 108 -12.77 32.71 6.59
CA ALA A 108 -11.87 33.85 6.40
C ALA A 108 -11.89 34.35 4.95
N ALA A 109 -11.88 33.44 3.97
CA ALA A 109 -11.98 33.78 2.55
C ALA A 109 -13.30 34.52 2.23
N THR A 110 -14.44 34.03 2.76
CA THR A 110 -15.74 34.70 2.59
C THR A 110 -15.75 36.09 3.24
N ASN A 111 -15.17 36.23 4.43
CA ASN A 111 -15.07 37.53 5.10
C ASN A 111 -14.22 38.52 4.30
N PHE A 112 -13.10 38.07 3.71
CA PHE A 112 -12.27 38.91 2.85
C PHE A 112 -13.05 39.43 1.63
N VAL A 113 -13.78 38.55 0.93
CA VAL A 113 -14.60 38.95 -0.22
C VAL A 113 -15.69 39.94 0.20
N ARG A 114 -16.39 39.67 1.31
CA ARG A 114 -17.45 40.55 1.82
C ARG A 114 -16.95 41.94 2.18
N ASN A 115 -15.79 42.03 2.84
CA ASN A 115 -15.20 43.31 3.21
C ASN A 115 -14.64 44.06 1.99
N ALA A 116 -14.09 43.35 1.00
CA ALA A 116 -13.59 43.96 -0.23
C ALA A 116 -14.71 44.57 -1.10
N LEU A 117 -15.93 44.03 -1.01
CA LEU A 117 -17.11 44.53 -1.72
C LEU A 117 -17.92 45.56 -0.91
N TRP A 118 -17.43 45.99 0.25
CA TRP A 118 -18.14 46.97 1.06
C TRP A 118 -17.88 48.38 0.53
N GLU A 119 -18.95 49.07 0.13
CA GLU A 119 -18.91 50.49 -0.24
C GLU A 119 -19.53 51.34 0.89
N PRO A 120 -18.91 52.47 1.26
CA PRO A 120 -19.47 53.37 2.26
C PRO A 120 -20.76 54.01 1.71
N LYS A 121 -21.81 54.02 2.53
CA LYS A 121 -23.05 54.76 2.20
C LYS A 121 -22.73 56.25 2.16
N GLU A 122 -23.15 56.93 1.08
CA GLU A 122 -23.03 58.39 0.95
C GLU A 122 -23.68 59.06 2.16
N LYS A 123 -22.99 60.06 2.73
CA LYS A 123 -23.50 60.85 3.85
C LYS A 123 -24.49 61.87 3.29
N GLU A 124 -25.75 61.78 3.73
CA GLU A 124 -26.76 62.84 3.57
C GLU A 124 -26.31 64.17 4.20
#